data_AF-A0A2A5XD23-F1
#
_entry.id   AF-A0A2A5XD23-F1
#
_cell.length_a   1.000
_cell.length_b   1.000
_cell.length_c   1.000
_cell.angle_alpha   90.00
_cell.angle_beta   90.00
_cell.angle_gamma   90.00
#
_symmetry.space_group_name_H-M   'P 1'
#
loop_
_entity.id
_entity.type
_entity.pdbx_description
1 polymer ?
#
loop_
_entity_poly.entity_id
_entity_poly.type
_entity_poly.pdbx_seq_one_letter_code
_entity_poly.pdbx_strand_id
1 'polypeptide(L)'
;MKRNLVIVSLLLLVYSCQQTTKVQNYPNEMSEMALSMRTMVDKLKQAKIDIELGVTPNLSIEDFKNAHFTDSSFQKEGFNPMAEALLIAANNFDESPSVLNYEIVVNTCRSCHEYMCPGPLEMINTLDLN
;
A
#
# COMPACT_ATOMS: atom_id res chain seq x y z
N MET A 1 44.27 10.78 -48.38
CA MET A 1 45.06 10.90 -47.12
C MET A 1 44.10 10.81 -45.93
N LYS A 2 44.58 10.52 -44.70
CA LYS A 2 43.73 10.23 -43.52
C LYS A 2 43.62 11.43 -42.55
N ARG A 3 42.39 11.76 -42.12
CA ARG A 3 41.93 12.32 -40.82
C ARG A 3 40.51 12.87 -41.06
N ASN A 4 39.46 12.41 -40.36
CA ASN A 4 39.13 12.62 -38.93
C ASN A 4 38.89 14.11 -38.66
N LEU A 5 37.80 14.53 -38.01
CA LEU A 5 37.21 13.93 -36.81
C LEU A 5 35.67 14.02 -36.77
N VAL A 6 35.00 13.00 -36.21
CA VAL A 6 33.55 13.01 -35.90
C VAL A 6 33.31 13.77 -34.60
N ILE A 7 32.37 14.73 -34.59
CA ILE A 7 31.97 15.46 -33.38
C ILE A 7 30.44 15.50 -33.25
N VAL A 8 29.95 14.80 -32.22
CA VAL A 8 28.71 15.08 -31.46
C VAL A 8 27.39 15.06 -32.24
N SER A 9 26.97 13.86 -32.65
CA SER A 9 25.56 13.46 -32.58
C SER A 9 25.26 12.94 -31.16
N LEU A 10 25.03 13.82 -30.18
CA LEU A 10 24.83 13.40 -28.77
C LEU A 10 23.91 14.34 -27.95
N LEU A 11 22.67 14.55 -28.39
CA LEU A 11 21.62 15.26 -27.62
C LEU A 11 20.25 14.56 -27.72
N LEU A 12 20.22 13.22 -27.58
CA LEU A 12 18.99 12.41 -27.65
C LEU A 12 18.85 11.33 -26.56
N LEU A 13 19.73 11.32 -25.56
CA LEU A 13 19.74 10.29 -24.50
C LEU A 13 20.10 10.90 -23.13
N VAL A 14 19.10 11.34 -22.36
CA VAL A 14 18.93 11.14 -20.90
C VAL A 14 17.59 11.74 -20.41
N TYR A 15 16.47 11.25 -20.93
CA TYR A 15 15.17 11.31 -20.22
C TYR A 15 14.78 9.92 -19.67
N SER A 16 15.79 9.12 -19.31
CA SER A 16 15.61 7.87 -18.58
C SER A 16 15.30 8.20 -17.12
N CYS A 17 14.02 8.45 -16.84
CA CYS A 17 13.52 8.55 -15.49
C CYS A 17 13.54 7.15 -14.85
N GLN A 18 14.70 6.77 -14.32
CA GLN A 18 14.83 5.53 -13.57
C GLN A 18 14.01 5.65 -12.28
N GLN A 19 12.82 5.05 -12.28
CA GLN A 19 12.11 4.75 -11.04
C GLN A 19 12.98 3.77 -10.26
N THR A 20 13.77 4.30 -9.34
CA THR A 20 14.56 3.51 -8.39
C THR A 20 13.60 2.83 -7.44
N THR A 21 13.17 1.61 -7.79
CA THR A 21 12.49 0.71 -6.87
C THR A 21 13.37 0.55 -5.65
N LYS A 22 12.94 1.18 -4.54
CA LYS A 22 13.72 1.22 -3.32
C LYS A 22 13.66 -0.15 -2.68
N VAL A 23 14.60 -1.03 -3.03
CA VAL A 23 14.74 -2.38 -2.47
C VAL A 23 14.99 -2.23 -0.97
N GLN A 24 13.91 -2.27 -0.20
CA GLN A 24 13.98 -2.47 1.23
C GLN A 24 14.46 -3.90 1.46
N ASN A 25 15.69 -4.05 1.95
CA ASN A 25 16.18 -5.34 2.41
C ASN A 25 15.54 -5.66 3.77
N TYR A 26 14.87 -6.79 3.86
CA TYR A 26 14.39 -7.35 5.12
C TYR A 26 15.40 -8.42 5.57
N PRO A 27 15.41 -8.80 6.86
CA PRO A 27 16.12 -10.00 7.29
C PRO A 27 15.44 -11.31 6.83
N ASN A 28 14.14 -11.28 6.52
CA ASN A 28 13.30 -12.46 6.23
C ASN A 28 12.53 -12.28 4.90
N GLU A 29 12.18 -13.38 4.23
CA GLU A 29 11.33 -13.32 3.02
C GLU A 29 9.93 -12.75 3.32
N MET A 30 9.40 -12.02 2.34
CA MET A 30 8.49 -10.90 2.60
C MET A 30 7.01 -11.26 2.42
N SER A 31 6.59 -12.39 3.02
CA SER A 31 5.34 -13.20 2.81
C SER A 31 4.12 -12.51 2.18
N GLU A 32 3.33 -13.28 1.42
CA GLU A 32 2.13 -12.81 0.69
C GLU A 32 1.20 -11.94 1.55
N MET A 33 0.79 -12.43 2.74
CA MET A 33 -0.06 -11.68 3.65
C MET A 33 0.58 -10.34 4.04
N ALA A 34 1.87 -10.37 4.38
CA ALA A 34 2.59 -9.17 4.77
C ALA A 34 2.76 -8.19 3.59
N LEU A 35 2.87 -8.70 2.35
CA LEU A 35 2.93 -7.91 1.12
C LEU A 35 1.60 -7.19 0.86
N SER A 36 0.47 -7.91 0.95
CA SER A 36 -0.87 -7.30 0.88
C SER A 36 -1.03 -6.18 1.90
N MET A 37 -0.61 -6.40 3.16
CA MET A 37 -0.68 -5.37 4.22
C MET A 37 0.12 -4.10 3.89
N ARG A 38 1.31 -4.22 3.29
CA ARG A 38 2.11 -3.06 2.88
C ARG A 38 1.51 -2.35 1.66
N THR A 39 1.06 -3.10 0.67
CA THR A 39 0.36 -2.54 -0.50
C THR A 39 -0.89 -1.76 -0.07
N MET A 40 -1.67 -2.26 0.90
CA MET A 40 -2.80 -1.51 1.48
C MET A 40 -2.35 -0.25 2.23
N VAL A 41 -1.27 -0.31 3.00
CA VAL A 41 -0.72 0.86 3.72
C VAL A 41 -0.21 1.93 2.76
N ASP A 42 0.48 1.58 1.69
CA ASP A 42 0.99 2.55 0.71
C ASP A 42 -0.15 3.14 -0.14
N LYS A 43 -1.19 2.36 -0.43
CA LYS A 43 -2.45 2.86 -1.00
C LYS A 43 -3.17 3.84 -0.07
N LEU A 44 -3.26 3.55 1.24
CA LEU A 44 -3.87 4.44 2.22
C LEU A 44 -3.08 5.75 2.42
N LYS A 45 -1.75 5.73 2.29
CA LYS A 45 -0.93 6.96 2.27
C LYS A 45 -1.21 7.80 1.03
N GLN A 46 -1.30 7.18 -0.15
CA GLN A 46 -1.61 7.90 -1.39
C GLN A 46 -3.02 8.48 -1.33
N ALA A 47 -4.03 7.69 -0.93
CA ALA A 47 -5.41 8.16 -0.78
C ALA A 47 -5.54 9.32 0.22
N LYS A 48 -4.73 9.36 1.29
CA LYS A 48 -4.64 10.52 2.20
C LYS A 48 -4.12 11.77 1.49
N ILE A 49 -3.02 11.67 0.76
CA ILE A 49 -2.46 12.78 -0.03
C ILE A 49 -3.48 13.25 -1.08
N ASP A 50 -4.18 12.34 -1.74
CA ASP A 50 -5.20 12.65 -2.73
C ASP A 50 -6.38 13.42 -2.11
N ILE A 51 -6.88 12.98 -0.94
CA ILE A 51 -7.91 13.68 -0.15
C ILE A 51 -7.45 15.08 0.27
N GLU A 52 -6.23 15.20 0.80
CA GLU A 52 -5.63 16.49 1.20
C GLU A 52 -5.46 17.46 0.01
N LEU A 53 -5.33 16.93 -1.22
CA LEU A 53 -5.23 17.70 -2.46
C LEU A 53 -6.58 17.91 -3.19
N GLY A 54 -7.67 17.32 -2.72
CA GLY A 54 -8.98 17.35 -3.40
C GLY A 54 -9.03 16.52 -4.70
N VAL A 55 -8.12 15.57 -4.86
CA VAL A 55 -8.12 14.56 -5.94
C VAL A 55 -8.98 13.38 -5.50
N THR A 56 -9.75 12.78 -6.42
CA THR A 56 -10.52 11.56 -6.12
C THR A 56 -9.57 10.40 -5.81
N PRO A 57 -9.52 9.88 -4.57
CA PRO A 57 -8.67 8.75 -4.21
C PRO A 57 -9.27 7.43 -4.69
N ASN A 58 -8.45 6.38 -4.71
CA ASN A 58 -8.89 5.00 -4.89
C ASN A 58 -7.88 4.03 -4.25
N LEU A 59 -8.36 2.95 -3.64
CA LEU A 59 -7.55 1.89 -3.05
C LEU A 59 -7.49 0.66 -3.97
N SER A 60 -8.62 0.19 -4.50
CA SER A 60 -8.76 -1.09 -5.23
C SER A 60 -8.04 -2.23 -4.50
N ILE A 61 -8.48 -2.56 -3.29
CA ILE A 61 -7.81 -3.59 -2.46
C ILE A 61 -8.09 -4.99 -3.03
N GLU A 62 -7.03 -5.76 -3.26
CA GLU A 62 -7.11 -7.14 -3.74
C GLU A 62 -7.49 -8.10 -2.60
N ASP A 63 -8.23 -9.17 -2.91
CA ASP A 63 -8.63 -10.17 -1.93
C ASP A 63 -7.41 -10.92 -1.38
N PHE A 64 -7.09 -10.66 -0.12
CA PHE A 64 -5.97 -11.24 0.61
C PHE A 64 -6.37 -12.39 1.56
N LYS A 65 -7.64 -12.82 1.60
CA LYS A 65 -8.13 -13.84 2.57
C LYS A 65 -7.43 -15.19 2.48
N ASN A 66 -6.83 -15.51 1.33
CA ASN A 66 -6.11 -16.77 1.09
C ASN A 66 -4.58 -16.61 1.11
N ALA A 67 -4.05 -15.43 1.42
CA ALA A 67 -2.60 -15.15 1.36
C ALA A 67 -1.84 -15.81 2.53
N HIS A 68 -0.66 -16.35 2.25
CA HIS A 68 0.15 -17.05 3.26
C HIS A 68 0.73 -16.08 4.30
N PHE A 69 0.50 -16.39 5.59
CA PHE A 69 1.07 -15.67 6.73
C PHE A 69 2.57 -15.97 6.91
N THR A 70 3.32 -15.03 7.49
CA THR A 70 4.72 -15.25 7.90
C THR A 70 4.86 -16.25 9.06
N ASP A 71 3.84 -16.34 9.90
CA ASP A 71 3.77 -17.22 11.08
C ASP A 71 2.31 -17.67 11.23
N SER A 72 2.08 -18.98 11.39
CA SER A 72 0.73 -19.55 11.47
C SER A 72 0.01 -19.24 12.78
N SER A 73 0.70 -18.78 13.83
CA SER A 73 0.07 -18.27 15.06
C SER A 73 -0.74 -16.99 14.83
N PHE A 74 -0.53 -16.29 13.71
CA PHE A 74 -1.38 -15.18 13.29
C PHE A 74 -2.69 -15.64 12.60
N GLN A 75 -2.87 -16.92 12.26
CA GLN A 75 -4.09 -17.42 11.62
C GLN A 75 -5.18 -17.77 12.65
N LYS A 76 -5.82 -16.75 13.22
CA LYS A 76 -6.94 -16.90 14.18
C LYS A 76 -8.29 -17.06 13.46
N GLU A 77 -9.26 -17.69 14.13
CA GLU A 77 -10.63 -17.89 13.60
C GLU A 77 -11.31 -16.57 13.15
N GLY A 78 -11.10 -15.48 13.89
CA GLY A 78 -11.63 -14.16 13.54
C GLY A 78 -10.99 -13.48 12.32
N PHE A 79 -9.95 -14.06 11.71
CA PHE A 79 -9.29 -13.46 10.55
C PHE A 79 -10.24 -13.25 9.36
N ASN A 80 -10.92 -14.32 8.91
CA ASN A 80 -11.78 -14.27 7.73
C ASN A 80 -12.87 -13.18 7.81
N PRO A 81 -13.68 -13.06 8.90
CA PRO A 81 -14.68 -11.99 8.98
C PRO A 81 -14.07 -10.59 9.10
N MET A 82 -12.87 -10.43 9.67
CA MET A 82 -12.19 -9.13 9.73
C MET A 82 -11.59 -8.71 8.38
N ALA A 83 -11.04 -9.67 7.63
CA ALA A 83 -10.59 -9.46 6.26
C ALA A 83 -11.76 -9.12 5.31
N GLU A 84 -12.89 -9.82 5.45
CA GLU A 84 -14.13 -9.50 4.72
C GLU A 84 -14.62 -8.08 5.05
N ALA A 85 -14.64 -7.69 6.34
CA ALA A 85 -15.02 -6.35 6.76
C ALA A 85 -14.09 -5.26 6.17
N LEU A 86 -12.78 -5.52 6.08
CA LEU A 86 -11.83 -4.58 5.47
C LEU A 86 -12.04 -4.45 3.96
N LEU A 87 -12.32 -5.54 3.26
CA LEU A 87 -12.64 -5.53 1.82
C LEU A 87 -13.95 -4.78 1.55
N ILE A 88 -14.98 -4.99 2.37
CA ILE A 88 -16.25 -4.24 2.28
C ILE A 88 -16.02 -2.74 2.56
N ALA A 89 -15.26 -2.39 3.59
CA ALA A 89 -14.92 -0.99 3.89
C ALA A 89 -14.17 -0.31 2.73
N ALA A 90 -13.21 -1.01 2.12
CA ALA A 90 -12.44 -0.52 0.98
C ALA A 90 -13.31 -0.32 -0.27
N ASN A 91 -14.19 -1.29 -0.59
CA ASN A 91 -15.12 -1.17 -1.71
C ASN A 91 -16.10 0.01 -1.51
N ASN A 92 -16.64 0.18 -0.30
CA ASN A 92 -17.50 1.32 0.03
C ASN A 92 -16.78 2.68 -0.12
N PHE A 93 -15.48 2.73 0.18
CA PHE A 93 -14.65 3.90 -0.06
C PHE A 93 -14.40 4.14 -1.56
N ASP A 94 -14.13 3.09 -2.34
CA ASP A 94 -13.90 3.20 -3.78
C ASP A 94 -15.17 3.54 -4.58
N GLU A 95 -16.34 3.07 -4.13
CA GLU A 95 -17.66 3.45 -4.68
C GLU A 95 -18.08 4.88 -4.27
N SER A 96 -17.71 5.34 -3.08
CA SER A 96 -18.07 6.66 -2.55
C SER A 96 -16.92 7.30 -1.77
N PRO A 97 -15.91 7.87 -2.47
CA PRO A 97 -14.73 8.45 -1.82
C PRO A 97 -15.08 9.63 -0.91
N SER A 98 -14.76 9.50 0.37
CA SER A 98 -15.01 10.53 1.39
C SER A 98 -14.11 10.32 2.62
N VAL A 99 -13.92 11.40 3.39
CA VAL A 99 -13.18 11.36 4.68
C VAL A 99 -13.78 10.31 5.62
N LEU A 100 -15.12 10.27 5.74
CA LEU A 100 -15.82 9.29 6.57
C LEU A 100 -15.54 7.84 6.13
N ASN A 101 -15.58 7.55 4.83
CA ASN A 101 -15.29 6.19 4.35
C ASN A 101 -13.79 5.85 4.48
N TYR A 102 -12.90 6.83 4.36
CA TYR A 102 -11.46 6.65 4.64
C TYR A 102 -11.23 6.28 6.11
N GLU A 103 -11.84 7.02 7.04
CA GLU A 103 -11.80 6.74 8.47
C GLU A 103 -12.37 5.35 8.80
N ILE A 104 -13.43 4.91 8.12
CA ILE A 104 -13.99 3.55 8.28
C ILE A 104 -12.98 2.47 7.87
N VAL A 105 -12.22 2.67 6.79
CA VAL A 105 -11.13 1.74 6.40
C VAL A 105 -10.01 1.75 7.46
N VAL A 106 -9.52 2.91 7.89
CA VAL A 106 -8.43 3.02 8.88
C VAL A 106 -8.84 2.44 10.24
N ASN A 107 -10.08 2.66 10.68
CA ASN A 107 -10.62 2.05 11.89
C ASN A 107 -10.77 0.53 11.76
N THR A 108 -11.13 0.01 10.58
CA THR A 108 -11.18 -1.44 10.34
C THR A 108 -9.78 -2.06 10.37
N CYS A 109 -8.76 -1.36 9.87
CA CYS A 109 -7.36 -1.73 10.06
C CYS A 109 -6.97 -1.79 11.55
N ARG A 110 -7.36 -0.79 12.37
CA ARG A 110 -7.15 -0.81 13.83
C ARG A 110 -7.80 -2.03 14.48
N SER A 111 -9.11 -2.22 14.30
CA SER A 111 -9.85 -3.32 14.96
C SER A 111 -9.34 -4.71 14.56
N CYS A 112 -8.93 -4.89 13.29
CA CYS A 112 -8.25 -6.10 12.86
C CYS A 112 -6.94 -6.32 13.63
N HIS A 113 -6.08 -5.30 13.73
CA HIS A 113 -4.80 -5.42 14.43
C HIS A 113 -4.91 -5.55 15.95
N GLU A 114 -5.87 -4.89 16.59
CA GLU A 114 -6.16 -5.06 18.02
C GLU A 114 -6.49 -6.51 18.39
N TYR A 115 -7.26 -7.21 17.55
CA TYR A 115 -7.62 -8.62 17.76
C TYR A 115 -6.57 -9.60 17.24
N MET A 116 -5.98 -9.35 16.07
CA MET A 116 -5.06 -10.28 15.40
C MET A 116 -3.63 -10.17 15.95
N CYS A 117 -2.99 -9.01 15.81
CA CYS A 117 -1.65 -8.72 16.31
C CYS A 117 -1.41 -7.19 16.30
N PRO A 118 -1.24 -6.53 17.46
CA PRO A 118 -1.23 -5.06 17.57
C PRO A 118 0.03 -4.38 17.03
N GLY A 119 0.98 -5.14 16.47
CA GLY A 119 2.31 -4.66 16.06
C GLY A 119 2.36 -3.37 15.22
N PRO A 120 1.45 -3.10 14.27
CA PRO A 120 1.51 -1.90 13.42
C PRO A 120 0.60 -0.75 13.86
N LEU A 121 -0.05 -0.79 15.05
CA LEU A 121 -1.04 0.22 15.45
C LEU A 121 -0.48 1.66 15.47
N GLU A 122 0.77 1.86 15.91
CA GLU A 122 1.43 3.18 15.86
C GLU A 122 1.53 3.74 14.42
N MET A 123 1.77 2.86 13.44
CA MET A 123 1.84 3.23 12.03
C MET A 123 0.45 3.50 11.46
N ILE A 124 -0.56 2.70 11.82
CA ILE A 124 -1.96 2.91 11.39
C ILE A 124 -2.46 4.29 11.86
N ASN A 125 -2.11 4.71 13.07
CA ASN A 125 -2.49 6.02 13.60
C ASN A 125 -1.82 7.22 12.86
N THR A 126 -0.81 6.99 11.99
CA THR A 126 -0.29 8.05 11.11
C THR A 126 -1.17 8.31 9.88
N LEU A 127 -2.08 7.39 9.58
CA LEU A 127 -3.01 7.49 8.46
C LEU A 127 -4.18 8.43 8.77
N ASP A 128 -4.52 8.67 10.04
CA ASP A 128 -5.67 9.51 10.42
C ASP A 128 -5.61 10.93 9.82
N LEU A 129 -6.76 11.39 9.31
CA LEU A 129 -6.96 12.75 8.82
C LEU A 129 -7.37 13.62 10.01
N ASN A 130 -6.56 14.63 10.36
CA ASN A 130 -6.75 15.50 11.54
C ASN A 130 -7.33 16.87 11.13
#